data_AF-A0A924J7M4-F1
#
_entry.id   AF-A0A924J7M4-F1
#
_cell.length_a   1.000
_cell.length_b   1.000
_cell.length_c   1.000
_cell.angle_alpha   90.00
_cell.angle_beta   90.00
_cell.angle_gamma   90.00
#
_symmetry.space_group_name_H-M   'P 1'
#
loop_
_entity.id
_entity.type
_entity.pdbx_description
1 polymer ?
#
loop_
_entity_poly.entity_id
_entity_poly.type
_entity_poly.pdbx_seq_one_letter_code
_entity_poly.pdbx_strand_id
1 'polypeptide(L)'
;MISPSLSRNELRKNLESMKSAKCKVLMCNLFFPGSIKIAGLAVNERQVPEYTDSVLSMAHKAGIKYIVLGSAGSRNVPDGYDLDKAKADFVLLRKKVGQVAAKHKVIILLENLEKPKQTSFPL
;
A
#
# COMPACT_ATOMS: atom_id res chain seq x y z
N MET A 1 -0.84 -12.61 -4.41
CA MET A 1 -1.48 -12.67 -5.75
C MET A 1 -0.86 -11.68 -6.72
N ILE A 2 -0.75 -10.40 -6.36
CA ILE A 2 0.05 -9.40 -7.09
C ILE A 2 1.09 -8.81 -6.14
N SER A 3 2.35 -8.75 -6.55
CA SER A 3 3.44 -8.16 -5.76
C SER A 3 4.62 -7.86 -6.69
N PRO A 4 5.35 -6.74 -6.50
CA PRO A 4 6.56 -6.45 -7.28
C PRO A 4 7.69 -7.47 -7.08
N SER A 5 7.61 -8.27 -6.01
CA SER A 5 8.58 -9.35 -5.74
C SER A 5 8.35 -10.61 -6.58
N LEU A 6 7.22 -10.74 -7.27
CA LEU A 6 6.94 -11.91 -8.12
C LEU A 6 7.74 -11.84 -9.41
N SER A 7 8.23 -12.99 -9.87
CA SER A 7 8.75 -13.10 -11.23
C SER A 7 7.65 -12.83 -12.26
N ARG A 8 8.04 -12.47 -13.48
CA ARG A 8 7.09 -12.25 -14.59
C ARG A 8 6.20 -13.47 -14.84
N ASN A 9 6.73 -14.68 -14.69
CA ASN A 9 5.96 -15.91 -14.92
C ASN A 9 4.97 -16.18 -13.79
N GLU A 10 5.36 -15.98 -12.53
CA GLU A 10 4.43 -16.12 -11.39
C GLU A 10 3.31 -15.09 -11.45
N LEU A 11 3.65 -13.82 -11.75
CA LEU A 11 2.66 -12.77 -11.93
C LEU A 11 1.67 -13.13 -13.04
N ARG A 12 2.17 -13.59 -14.20
CA ARG A 12 1.32 -14.02 -15.32
C ARG A 12 0.38 -15.15 -14.90
N LYS A 13 0.90 -16.19 -14.24
CA LYS A 13 0.08 -17.31 -13.74
C LYS A 13 -1.02 -16.81 -12.80
N ASN A 14 -0.68 -15.95 -11.85
CA ASN A 14 -1.66 -15.40 -10.90
C ASN A 14 -2.74 -14.58 -11.63
N LEU A 15 -2.36 -13.74 -12.60
CA LEU A 15 -3.32 -12.96 -13.39
C LEU A 15 -4.27 -13.86 -14.19
N GLU A 16 -3.77 -14.94 -14.80
CA GLU A 16 -4.62 -15.90 -15.52
C GLU A 16 -5.56 -16.64 -14.57
N SER A 17 -5.10 -17.07 -13.40
CA SER A 17 -5.97 -17.66 -12.37
C SER A 17 -7.04 -16.69 -11.88
N MET A 18 -6.74 -15.40 -11.78
CA MET A 18 -7.73 -14.39 -11.41
C MET A 18 -8.77 -14.16 -12.51
N LYS A 19 -8.37 -14.20 -13.78
CA LYS A 19 -9.30 -14.06 -14.92
C LYS A 19 -10.23 -15.26 -15.08
N SER A 20 -9.75 -16.48 -14.79
CA SER A 20 -10.54 -17.71 -14.91
C SER A 20 -11.40 -18.02 -13.69
N ALA A 21 -11.23 -17.26 -12.60
CA ALA A 21 -12.06 -17.41 -11.41
C ALA A 21 -13.54 -17.11 -11.70
N LYS A 22 -14.44 -17.85 -11.05
CA LYS A 22 -15.90 -17.63 -11.16
C LYS A 22 -16.38 -16.37 -10.43
N CYS A 23 -15.49 -15.64 -9.77
CA CYS A 23 -15.76 -14.41 -9.05
C CYS A 23 -14.72 -13.34 -9.39
N LYS A 24 -15.10 -12.07 -9.21
CA LYS A 24 -14.19 -10.94 -9.42
C LYS A 24 -13.44 -10.63 -8.13
N VAL A 25 -12.12 -10.50 -8.24
CA VAL A 25 -11.30 -9.97 -7.13
C VAL A 25 -11.48 -8.47 -7.08
N LEU A 26 -12.32 -8.00 -6.15
CA LEU A 26 -12.68 -6.58 -6.05
C LEU A 26 -11.57 -5.74 -5.41
N MET A 27 -10.88 -6.30 -4.43
CA MET A 27 -9.93 -5.59 -3.60
C MET A 27 -8.77 -6.46 -3.11
N CYS A 28 -7.67 -5.81 -2.69
CA CYS A 28 -6.56 -6.46 -1.99
C CYS A 28 -6.16 -5.66 -0.75
N ASN A 29 -5.57 -6.33 0.24
CA ASN A 29 -4.97 -5.74 1.42
C ASN A 29 -3.44 -5.93 1.40
N LEU A 30 -2.75 -5.47 2.45
CA LEU A 30 -1.29 -5.51 2.60
C LEU A 30 -0.56 -4.72 1.50
N PHE A 31 -0.93 -3.44 1.35
CA PHE A 31 -0.42 -2.61 0.27
C PHE A 31 1.10 -2.42 0.32
N PHE A 32 1.70 -2.23 1.49
CA PHE A 32 3.14 -2.05 1.65
C PHE A 32 3.71 -3.11 2.57
N PRO A 33 4.89 -3.69 2.24
CA PRO A 33 5.63 -4.53 3.16
C PRO A 33 6.23 -3.66 4.29
N GLY A 34 6.44 -4.25 5.46
CA GLY A 34 7.00 -3.54 6.62
C GLY A 34 8.41 -2.96 6.39
N SER A 35 9.15 -3.49 5.41
CA SER A 35 10.45 -2.96 4.98
C SER A 35 10.36 -1.63 4.23
N ILE A 36 9.20 -1.24 3.73
CA ILE A 36 8.94 0.08 3.13
C ILE A 36 8.17 0.90 4.14
N LYS A 37 8.83 1.93 4.70
CA LYS A 37 8.23 2.82 5.69
C LYS A 37 7.41 3.90 5.02
N ILE A 38 6.24 4.16 5.59
CA ILE A 38 5.30 5.20 5.14
C ILE A 38 4.94 6.19 6.25
N ALA A 39 5.59 6.08 7.41
CA ALA A 39 5.56 7.06 8.48
C ALA A 39 6.91 7.07 9.22
N GLY A 40 7.26 8.22 9.81
CA GLY A 40 8.51 8.41 10.57
C GLY A 40 9.73 8.75 9.71
N LEU A 41 10.89 8.86 10.36
CA LEU A 41 12.14 9.33 9.72
C LEU A 41 12.68 8.39 8.63
N ALA A 42 12.28 7.12 8.66
CA ALA A 42 12.77 6.11 7.73
C ALA A 42 11.99 6.07 6.39
N VAL A 43 11.03 7.00 6.18
CA VAL A 43 10.30 7.09 4.91
C VAL A 43 11.27 7.48 3.79
N ASN A 44 11.31 6.66 2.74
CA ASN A 44 12.00 6.99 1.52
C ASN A 44 10.99 7.57 0.50
N GLU A 45 11.10 8.88 0.29
CA GLU A 45 10.19 9.68 -0.54
C GLU A 45 10.19 9.28 -2.03
N ARG A 46 11.20 8.56 -2.52
CA ARG A 46 11.25 8.03 -3.89
C ARG A 46 10.71 6.61 -3.99
N GLN A 47 11.08 5.77 -3.02
CA GLN A 47 10.70 4.36 -3.01
C GLN A 47 9.19 4.17 -2.87
N VAL A 48 8.51 5.00 -2.07
CA VAL A 48 7.06 4.83 -1.84
C VAL A 48 6.25 5.04 -3.13
N PRO A 49 6.41 6.15 -3.89
CA PRO A 49 5.73 6.31 -5.19
C PRO A 49 6.08 5.24 -6.23
N GLU A 50 7.33 4.82 -6.33
CA GLU A 50 7.77 3.79 -7.29
C GLU A 50 7.15 2.41 -7.00
N TYR A 51 7.14 2.03 -5.71
CA TYR A 51 6.49 0.80 -5.27
C TYR A 51 4.98 0.86 -5.49
N THR A 52 4.37 2.01 -5.16
CA THR A 52 2.94 2.29 -5.42
C THR A 52 2.61 2.09 -6.89
N ASP A 53 3.37 2.71 -7.81
CA ASP A 53 3.14 2.61 -9.25
C ASP A 53 3.20 1.16 -9.74
N SER A 54 4.21 0.42 -9.27
CA SER A 54 4.40 -0.99 -9.60
C SER A 54 3.20 -1.84 -9.19
N VAL A 55 2.77 -1.74 -7.93
CA VAL A 55 1.61 -2.48 -7.41
C VAL A 55 0.33 -2.11 -8.15
N LEU A 56 0.09 -0.82 -8.35
CA LEU A 56 -1.16 -0.34 -8.96
C LEU A 56 -1.25 -0.66 -10.46
N SER A 57 -0.11 -0.70 -11.17
CA SER A 57 -0.04 -1.21 -12.54
C SER A 57 -0.49 -2.67 -12.63
N MET A 58 -0.07 -3.52 -11.67
CA MET A 58 -0.50 -4.91 -11.61
C MET A 58 -1.97 -5.05 -11.20
N ALA A 59 -2.43 -4.25 -10.23
CA ALA A 59 -3.82 -4.24 -9.80
C ALA A 59 -4.76 -3.84 -10.94
N HIS A 60 -4.40 -2.82 -11.72
CA HIS A 60 -5.14 -2.41 -12.90
C HIS A 60 -5.24 -3.53 -13.94
N LYS A 61 -4.12 -4.21 -14.25
CA LYS A 61 -4.10 -5.38 -15.16
C LYS A 61 -4.96 -6.53 -14.65
N ALA A 62 -5.07 -6.69 -13.34
CA ALA A 62 -5.89 -7.70 -12.69
C ALA A 62 -7.38 -7.32 -12.58
N GLY A 63 -7.75 -6.10 -12.96
CA GLY A 63 -9.12 -5.59 -12.83
C GLY A 63 -9.54 -5.23 -11.39
N ILE A 64 -8.58 -5.17 -10.46
CA ILE A 64 -8.83 -4.79 -9.06
C ILE A 64 -9.15 -3.29 -8.99
N LYS A 65 -10.19 -2.94 -8.23
CA LYS A 65 -10.66 -1.55 -8.10
C LYS A 65 -10.19 -0.87 -6.83
N TYR A 66 -9.94 -1.64 -5.76
CA TYR A 66 -9.60 -1.10 -4.46
C TYR A 66 -8.36 -1.77 -3.87
N ILE A 67 -7.50 -0.99 -3.21
CA ILE A 67 -6.45 -1.54 -2.36
C ILE A 67 -6.53 -0.89 -0.98
N VAL A 68 -6.48 -1.73 0.06
CA VAL A 68 -6.51 -1.30 1.44
C VAL A 68 -5.10 -0.95 1.92
N LEU A 69 -4.92 0.29 2.39
CA LEU A 69 -3.75 0.77 3.09
C LEU A 69 -3.84 0.41 4.58
N GLY A 70 -3.67 -0.88 4.87
CA GLY A 70 -3.64 -1.50 6.20
C GLY A 70 -2.24 -1.81 6.73
N SER A 71 -1.20 -1.26 6.11
CA SER A 71 0.20 -1.66 6.30
C SER A 71 0.77 -1.28 7.67
N ALA A 72 0.36 -1.95 8.74
CA ALA A 72 0.75 -1.65 10.12
C ALA A 72 2.28 -1.57 10.29
N GLY A 73 3.00 -2.59 9.82
CA GLY A 73 4.47 -2.60 9.88
C GLY A 73 5.12 -1.41 9.16
N SER A 74 4.53 -0.92 8.08
CA SER A 74 5.01 0.26 7.35
C SER A 74 4.71 1.57 8.07
N ARG A 75 3.63 1.61 8.89
CA ARG A 75 3.17 2.77 9.67
C ARG A 75 3.80 2.91 11.05
N ASN A 76 4.44 1.86 11.56
CA ASN A 76 5.10 1.93 12.88
C ASN A 76 6.24 2.96 12.89
N VAL A 77 6.43 3.64 14.00
CA VAL A 77 7.55 4.56 14.23
C VAL A 77 8.41 4.09 15.40
N PRO A 78 9.65 4.61 15.52
CA PRO A 78 10.44 4.41 16.73
C PRO A 78 9.73 4.96 17.99
N ASP A 79 10.04 4.36 19.14
CA ASP A 79 9.59 4.88 20.43
C ASP A 79 10.07 6.32 20.64
N GLY A 80 9.21 7.16 21.22
CA GLY A 80 9.49 8.57 21.47
C GLY A 80 9.45 9.47 20.23
N TYR A 81 9.11 8.95 19.04
CA TYR A 81 8.92 9.79 17.86
C TYR A 81 7.68 10.70 18.01
N ASP A 82 7.77 11.91 17.48
CA ASP A 82 6.67 12.87 17.47
C ASP A 82 5.48 12.31 16.67
N LEU A 83 4.41 12.05 17.41
CA LEU A 83 3.22 11.42 16.85
C LEU A 83 2.47 12.34 15.87
N ASP A 84 2.41 13.62 16.17
CA ASP A 84 1.67 14.59 15.37
C ASP A 84 2.42 14.91 14.08
N LYS A 85 3.75 15.02 14.16
CA LYS A 85 4.60 15.11 12.97
C LYS A 85 4.40 13.90 12.05
N ALA A 86 4.42 12.69 12.61
CA ALA A 86 4.26 11.49 11.80
C ALA A 86 2.90 11.42 11.09
N LYS A 87 1.82 11.87 11.76
CA LYS A 87 0.51 12.00 11.13
C LYS A 87 0.52 13.01 10.00
N ALA A 88 1.12 14.19 10.21
CA ALA A 88 1.22 15.22 9.19
C ALA A 88 1.99 14.73 7.95
N ASP A 89 3.16 14.12 8.16
CA ASP A 89 3.97 13.53 7.09
C ASP A 89 3.18 12.42 6.35
N PHE A 90 2.44 11.59 7.08
CA PHE A 90 1.60 10.54 6.49
C PHE A 90 0.42 11.10 5.67
N VAL A 91 -0.17 12.24 6.05
CA VAL A 91 -1.17 12.95 5.22
C VAL A 91 -0.53 13.36 3.88
N LEU A 92 0.65 13.97 3.92
CA LEU A 92 1.36 14.42 2.71
C LEU A 92 1.73 13.25 1.80
N LEU A 93 2.23 12.15 2.37
CA LEU A 93 2.57 10.95 1.61
C LEU A 93 1.33 10.34 0.94
N ARG A 94 0.20 10.27 1.64
CA ARG A 94 -1.07 9.77 1.07
C ARG A 94 -1.55 10.58 -0.12
N LYS A 95 -1.29 11.90 -0.15
CA LYS A 95 -1.58 12.73 -1.32
C LYS A 95 -0.80 12.27 -2.55
N LYS A 96 0.50 11.98 -2.39
CA LYS A 96 1.36 11.45 -3.47
C LYS A 96 0.89 10.08 -3.93
N VAL A 97 0.60 9.17 -2.99
CA VAL A 97 0.07 7.83 -3.29
C VAL A 97 -1.27 7.91 -4.04
N GLY A 98 -2.17 8.80 -3.62
CA GLY A 98 -3.46 9.03 -4.28
C GLY A 98 -3.31 9.55 -5.71
N GLN A 99 -2.34 10.43 -5.97
CA GLN A 99 -2.02 10.89 -7.33
C GLN A 99 -1.54 9.76 -8.24
N VAL A 100 -0.70 8.86 -7.73
CA VAL A 100 -0.29 7.66 -8.49
C VAL A 100 -1.48 6.74 -8.73
N ALA A 101 -2.35 6.56 -7.73
CA ALA A 101 -3.51 5.69 -7.83
C ALA A 101 -4.53 6.15 -8.88
N ALA A 102 -4.72 7.46 -9.03
CA ALA A 102 -5.54 8.05 -10.08
C ALA A 102 -5.08 7.63 -11.48
N LYS A 103 -3.76 7.56 -11.74
CA LYS A 103 -3.21 7.12 -13.04
C LYS A 103 -3.63 5.70 -13.40
N HIS A 104 -3.73 4.83 -12.41
CA HIS A 104 -4.07 3.41 -12.58
C HIS A 104 -5.57 3.11 -12.40
N LYS A 105 -6.40 4.12 -12.13
CA LYS A 105 -7.85 3.97 -11.88
C LYS A 105 -8.15 2.99 -10.74
N VAL A 106 -7.30 3.00 -9.71
CA VAL A 106 -7.45 2.22 -8.47
C VAL A 106 -7.71 3.18 -7.32
N ILE A 107 -8.64 2.83 -6.43
CA ILE A 107 -8.97 3.61 -5.25
C ILE A 107 -8.23 3.01 -4.04
N ILE A 108 -7.54 3.87 -3.28
CA ILE A 108 -6.92 3.45 -2.03
C ILE A 108 -7.92 3.64 -0.89
N LEU A 109 -8.23 2.55 -0.20
CA LEU A 109 -9.06 2.56 1.00
C LEU A 109 -8.14 2.62 2.22
N LEU A 110 -8.31 3.60 3.09
CA LEU A 110 -7.50 3.70 4.29
C LEU A 110 -8.13 2.91 5.42
N GLU A 111 -7.37 1.98 5.99
CA GLU A 111 -7.80 1.23 7.17
C GLU A 111 -7.46 1.99 8.45
N ASN A 112 -8.44 2.07 9.35
CA ASN A 112 -8.17 2.47 10.72
C ASN A 112 -7.52 1.29 11.44
N LEU A 113 -6.25 1.43 11.81
CA LEU A 113 -5.54 0.38 12.52
C LEU A 113 -5.68 0.61 14.02
N GLU A 114 -6.04 -0.45 14.75
CA GLU A 114 -5.98 -0.43 16.20
C GLU A 114 -4.55 -0.22 16.68
N LYS A 115 -4.39 0.43 17.83
CA LYS A 115 -3.08 0.74 18.42
C LYS A 115 -2.38 -0.57 18.84
N PRO A 116 -1.25 -1.01 18.22
CA PRO A 116 -0.30 -1.80 18.98
C PRO A 116 0.41 -0.82 19.92
N LYS A 117 0.73 -1.28 21.13
CA LYS A 117 1.43 -0.53 22.20
C LYS A 117 2.41 0.52 21.63
N GLN A 118 2.11 1.80 21.88
CA GLN A 118 3.00 2.98 21.79
C GLN A 118 3.63 3.41 20.45
N THR A 119 3.52 2.67 19.35
CA THR A 119 4.33 2.93 18.12
C THR A 119 3.54 3.25 16.85
N SER A 120 2.21 3.40 16.96
CA SER A 120 1.33 3.73 15.84
C SER A 120 0.40 4.88 16.19
N PHE A 121 0.06 5.69 15.19
CA PHE A 121 -0.80 6.84 15.40
C PHE A 121 -2.21 6.57 14.89
N PRO A 122 -3.24 6.82 15.72
CA PRO A 122 -4.62 6.85 15.24
C PRO A 122 -4.79 8.04 14.30
N LEU A 123 -5.69 7.87 13.33
CA LEU A 123 -6.14 8.99 12.50
C LEU A 123 -6.99 9.94 13.34
#